data_AF-A0A3M7SAR9-F1
#
_entry.id   AF-A0A3M7SAR9-F1
#
_cell.length_a   1.000
_cell.length_b   1.000
_cell.length_c   1.000
_cell.angle_alpha   90.00
_cell.angle_beta   90.00
_cell.angle_gamma   90.00
#
_symmetry.space_group_name_H-M   'P 1'
#
loop_
_entity.id
_entity.type
_entity.pdbx_description
1 polymer ?
#
loop_
_entity_poly.entity_id
_entity_poly.type
_entity_poly.pdbx_seq_one_letter_code
_entity_poly.pdbx_strand_id
1 'polypeptide(L)'
;DRYVYGQRSINDINTDIELLNGFESKGFTVFKIKRPLVLCDPDDRSIETGTPYVIFPWHIHDPENSYEIDLDTKNQSTQLNFFRKNLEISSDHDESQVFEIKLHKKIIPIKHHQYCQAFQIPKNLSKKHIYQWSTELPESDPHLISSIKLYECSHDYSYAGEVDCDFSLNTAFCSRSSIGWNLGSEMKVSFPADIGYPIGTDTDYGFLVLNLEFIDLEQSSSKILIDLNK
;
A
#
# COMPACT_ATOMS: atom_id res chain seq x y z
N ASP A 1 -21.34 -25.90 -4.36
CA ASP A 1 -20.88 -24.66 -3.71
C ASP A 1 -21.43 -24.60 -2.30
N ARG A 2 -20.90 -23.75 -1.43
CA ARG A 2 -21.37 -23.61 -0.04
C ARG A 2 -21.19 -22.19 0.46
N TYR A 3 -22.13 -21.71 1.26
CA TYR A 3 -22.03 -20.44 1.98
C TYR A 3 -22.01 -20.66 3.49
N VAL A 4 -21.64 -19.62 4.25
CA VAL A 4 -21.53 -19.69 5.71
C VAL A 4 -22.63 -18.86 6.37
N TYR A 5 -23.35 -19.49 7.30
CA TYR A 5 -24.33 -18.81 8.16
C TYR A 5 -24.01 -19.09 9.63
N GLY A 6 -23.61 -18.05 10.37
CA GLY A 6 -23.07 -18.22 11.72
C GLY A 6 -21.78 -19.04 11.70
N GLN A 7 -21.79 -20.22 12.35
CA GLN A 7 -20.66 -21.15 12.42
C GLN A 7 -20.86 -22.41 11.56
N ARG A 8 -21.84 -22.41 10.65
CA ARG A 8 -22.18 -23.58 9.83
C ARG A 8 -21.96 -23.32 8.36
N SER A 9 -21.44 -24.33 7.67
CA SER A 9 -21.39 -24.34 6.21
C SER A 9 -22.65 -25.01 5.67
N ILE A 10 -23.37 -24.29 4.80
CA ILE A 10 -24.63 -24.72 4.21
C ILE A 10 -24.40 -24.99 2.73
N ASN A 11 -24.97 -26.09 2.22
CA ASN A 11 -24.97 -26.34 0.78
C ASN A 11 -25.73 -25.25 0.07
N ASP A 12 -25.08 -24.64 -0.91
CA ASP A 12 -25.73 -23.69 -1.78
C ASP A 12 -26.55 -24.44 -2.83
N ILE A 13 -27.79 -23.99 -3.03
CA ILE A 13 -28.72 -24.55 -4.01
C ILE A 13 -28.34 -24.08 -5.41
N ASN A 14 -27.83 -22.86 -5.53
CA ASN A 14 -27.23 -22.37 -6.75
C ASN A 14 -25.72 -22.65 -6.68
N THR A 15 -25.06 -22.71 -7.83
CA THR A 15 -23.62 -22.94 -7.87
C THR A 15 -23.02 -21.82 -8.68
N ASP A 16 -22.46 -20.86 -7.96
CA ASP A 16 -21.86 -19.67 -8.56
C ASP A 16 -20.38 -19.89 -8.91
N ILE A 17 -19.73 -20.89 -8.31
CA ILE A 17 -18.34 -21.28 -8.58
C ILE A 17 -18.26 -22.51 -9.49
N GLU A 18 -17.57 -22.36 -10.62
CA GLU A 18 -17.19 -23.40 -11.57
C GLU A 18 -15.74 -23.87 -11.31
N LEU A 19 -15.54 -25.15 -10.98
CA LEU A 19 -14.21 -25.75 -10.90
C LEU A 19 -13.71 -26.13 -12.30
N LEU A 20 -12.66 -25.45 -12.76
CA LEU A 20 -12.08 -25.66 -14.10
C LEU A 20 -10.94 -26.69 -14.11
N ASN A 21 -10.11 -26.71 -13.07
CA ASN A 21 -8.99 -27.63 -12.95
C ASN A 21 -8.60 -27.84 -11.48
N GLY A 22 -8.07 -29.00 -11.14
CA GLY A 22 -7.52 -29.33 -9.83
C GLY A 22 -6.38 -30.32 -9.99
N PHE A 23 -5.20 -29.99 -9.46
CA PHE A 23 -4.05 -30.91 -9.50
C PHE A 23 -3.13 -30.72 -8.29
N GLU A 24 -2.38 -31.76 -7.98
CA GLU A 24 -1.34 -31.73 -6.98
C GLU A 24 0.03 -31.68 -7.65
N SER A 25 0.89 -30.77 -7.21
CA SER A 25 2.25 -30.63 -7.73
C SER A 25 3.18 -30.08 -6.67
N LYS A 26 4.30 -30.77 -6.44
CA LYS A 26 5.38 -30.34 -5.52
C LYS A 26 4.89 -30.02 -4.10
N GLY A 27 3.93 -30.80 -3.58
CA GLY A 27 3.37 -30.60 -2.24
C GLY A 27 2.30 -29.50 -2.15
N PHE A 28 1.85 -28.95 -3.29
CA PHE A 28 0.75 -28.00 -3.35
C PHE A 28 -0.45 -28.63 -4.04
N THR A 29 -1.64 -28.38 -3.49
CA THR A 29 -2.91 -28.61 -4.17
C THR A 29 -3.35 -27.31 -4.82
N VAL A 30 -3.51 -27.30 -6.14
CA VAL A 30 -3.84 -26.10 -6.92
C VAL A 30 -5.21 -26.29 -7.55
N PHE A 31 -6.13 -25.38 -7.24
CA PHE A 31 -7.45 -25.29 -7.85
C PHE A 31 -7.53 -24.08 -8.77
N LYS A 32 -8.10 -24.27 -9.96
CA LYS A 32 -8.51 -23.20 -10.86
C LYS A 32 -10.02 -23.14 -10.87
N ILE A 33 -10.57 -22.04 -10.37
CA ILE A 33 -12.01 -21.79 -10.32
C ILE A 33 -12.39 -20.58 -11.18
N LYS A 34 -13.67 -20.49 -11.51
CA LYS A 34 -14.28 -19.36 -12.21
C LYS A 34 -15.63 -19.03 -11.58
N ARG A 35 -15.92 -17.75 -11.39
CA ARG A 35 -17.16 -17.24 -10.79
C ARG A 35 -17.52 -15.91 -11.47
N PRO A 36 -18.79 -15.61 -11.73
CA PRO A 36 -19.20 -14.26 -12.16
C PRO A 36 -18.92 -13.22 -11.06
N LEU A 37 -18.62 -11.98 -11.44
CA LEU A 37 -18.40 -10.91 -10.46
C LEU A 37 -19.71 -10.44 -9.84
N VAL A 38 -20.77 -10.31 -10.66
CA VAL A 38 -22.11 -9.94 -10.20
C VAL A 38 -22.98 -11.18 -10.23
N LEU A 39 -23.63 -11.45 -9.10
CA LEU A 39 -24.50 -12.61 -8.91
C LEU A 39 -25.97 -12.17 -8.78
N CYS A 40 -26.86 -13.08 -9.15
CA CYS A 40 -28.31 -12.93 -8.94
C CYS A 40 -28.78 -13.69 -7.69
N ASP A 41 -27.89 -14.46 -7.05
CA ASP A 41 -28.17 -15.19 -5.82
C ASP A 41 -28.15 -14.22 -4.62
N PRO A 42 -29.26 -14.09 -3.86
CA PRO A 42 -29.31 -13.23 -2.69
C PRO A 42 -28.52 -13.74 -1.48
N ASP A 43 -28.21 -15.04 -1.40
CA ASP A 43 -27.42 -15.63 -0.32
C ASP A 43 -25.91 -15.39 -0.51
N ASP A 44 -25.52 -14.92 -1.68
CA ASP A 44 -24.16 -14.87 -2.16
C ASP A 44 -23.65 -13.44 -2.42
N ARG A 45 -22.36 -13.21 -2.20
CA ARG A 45 -21.78 -11.85 -2.30
C ARG A 45 -21.22 -11.57 -3.69
N SER A 46 -21.79 -10.56 -4.36
CA SER A 46 -21.20 -9.97 -5.56
C SER A 46 -19.84 -9.32 -5.23
N ILE A 47 -18.89 -9.48 -6.14
CA ILE A 47 -17.58 -8.83 -6.11
C ILE A 47 -17.72 -7.49 -6.84
N GLU A 48 -17.79 -6.41 -6.08
CA GLU A 48 -17.88 -5.04 -6.58
C GLU A 48 -16.53 -4.32 -6.49
N THR A 49 -16.45 -3.16 -7.13
CA THR A 49 -15.27 -2.29 -7.03
C THR A 49 -14.94 -1.97 -5.58
N GLY A 50 -13.68 -2.14 -5.19
CA GLY A 50 -13.22 -1.92 -3.82
C GLY A 50 -12.21 -2.98 -3.40
N THR A 51 -12.13 -3.20 -2.09
CA THR A 51 -11.16 -4.12 -1.48
C THR A 51 -11.90 -5.21 -0.71
N PRO A 52 -12.45 -6.23 -1.40
CA PRO A 52 -13.06 -7.37 -0.73
C PRO A 52 -12.06 -8.13 0.13
N TYR A 53 -12.58 -8.71 1.21
CA TYR A 53 -11.87 -9.64 2.06
C TYR A 53 -12.04 -11.06 1.51
N VAL A 54 -10.92 -11.73 1.27
CA VAL A 54 -10.87 -13.16 1.00
C VAL A 54 -10.55 -13.87 2.29
N ILE A 55 -11.44 -14.77 2.71
CA ILE A 55 -11.27 -15.60 3.90
C ILE A 55 -10.81 -16.97 3.42
N PHE A 56 -9.70 -17.44 3.97
CA PHE A 56 -9.11 -18.74 3.65
C PHE A 56 -8.84 -19.48 4.96
N PRO A 57 -9.87 -20.18 5.49
CA PRO A 57 -9.69 -21.02 6.64
C PRO A 57 -8.78 -22.19 6.28
N TRP A 58 -7.94 -22.61 7.24
CA TRP A 58 -7.18 -23.85 7.09
C TRP A 58 -7.14 -24.61 8.41
N HIS A 59 -7.04 -25.93 8.30
CA HIS A 59 -6.98 -26.85 9.43
C HIS A 59 -5.87 -27.90 9.21
N ILE A 60 -5.29 -28.43 10.28
CA ILE A 60 -4.22 -29.44 10.20
C ILE A 60 -4.74 -30.86 9.90
N HIS A 61 -6.03 -31.07 10.13
CA HIS A 61 -6.71 -32.32 9.86
C HIS A 61 -7.75 -32.10 8.77
N ASP A 62 -7.94 -33.11 7.93
CA ASP A 62 -9.03 -33.13 6.97
C ASP A 62 -10.37 -33.07 7.73
N PRO A 63 -11.38 -32.36 7.20
CA PRO A 63 -12.67 -32.27 7.84
C PRO A 63 -13.30 -33.67 7.94
N GLU A 64 -13.61 -34.13 9.16
CA GLU A 64 -14.26 -35.43 9.38
C GLU A 64 -15.62 -35.51 8.69
N ASN A 65 -16.32 -34.37 8.60
CA ASN A 65 -17.55 -34.18 7.84
C ASN A 65 -17.45 -32.91 7.00
N SER A 66 -17.78 -33.00 5.71
CA SER A 66 -17.73 -31.87 4.76
C SER A 66 -18.64 -30.66 5.08
N TYR A 67 -19.37 -30.68 6.19
CA TYR A 67 -20.44 -29.73 6.54
C TYR A 67 -20.12 -28.83 7.74
N GLU A 68 -19.15 -29.19 8.58
CA GLU A 68 -18.81 -28.42 9.77
C GLU A 68 -17.52 -27.65 9.53
N ILE A 69 -17.56 -26.34 9.80
CA ILE A 69 -16.35 -25.53 9.90
C ILE A 69 -15.88 -25.70 11.33
N ASP A 70 -14.70 -26.28 11.52
CA ASP A 70 -14.12 -26.50 12.84
C ASP A 70 -13.97 -25.16 13.57
N LEU A 71 -14.35 -25.10 14.85
CA LEU A 71 -14.20 -23.91 15.68
C LEU A 71 -12.73 -23.59 15.99
N ASP A 72 -11.84 -24.58 15.90
CA ASP A 72 -10.38 -24.41 16.01
C ASP A 72 -9.70 -24.03 14.69
N THR A 73 -10.49 -23.78 13.63
CA THR A 73 -9.99 -23.30 12.34
C THR A 73 -9.24 -21.98 12.51
N LYS A 74 -7.99 -21.94 12.04
CA LYS A 74 -7.24 -20.69 11.93
C LYS A 74 -7.78 -19.91 10.74
N ASN A 75 -8.69 -18.99 11.03
CA ASN A 75 -9.23 -18.09 10.03
C ASN A 75 -8.16 -17.08 9.63
N GLN A 76 -7.61 -17.26 8.44
CA GLN A 76 -6.84 -16.20 7.79
C GLN A 76 -7.76 -15.43 6.85
N SER A 77 -7.52 -14.13 6.78
CA SER A 77 -8.17 -13.28 5.79
C SER A 77 -7.15 -12.33 5.20
N THR A 78 -7.37 -11.97 3.94
CA THR A 78 -6.55 -10.99 3.24
C THR A 78 -7.44 -10.10 2.38
N GLN A 79 -6.98 -8.89 2.15
CA GLN A 79 -7.64 -7.93 1.28
C GLN A 79 -7.07 -8.03 -0.13
N LEU A 80 -7.92 -8.21 -1.14
CA LEU A 80 -7.50 -8.28 -2.54
C LEU A 80 -8.30 -7.30 -3.40
N ASN A 81 -7.62 -6.67 -4.36
CA ASN A 81 -8.28 -5.89 -5.40
C ASN A 81 -8.39 -6.73 -6.69
N PHE A 82 -9.59 -7.22 -6.98
CA PHE A 82 -9.87 -8.03 -8.18
C PHE A 82 -9.98 -7.22 -9.47
N PHE A 83 -10.11 -5.89 -9.38
CA PHE A 83 -10.33 -5.00 -10.53
C PHE A 83 -9.04 -4.29 -10.98
N ARG A 84 -7.87 -4.81 -10.59
CA ARG A 84 -6.59 -4.22 -10.96
C ARG A 84 -6.44 -4.23 -12.49
N LYS A 85 -6.47 -3.04 -13.09
CA LYS A 85 -6.12 -2.87 -14.50
C LYS A 85 -4.60 -2.98 -14.62
N ASN A 86 -4.12 -3.94 -15.39
CA ASN A 86 -2.73 -3.90 -15.85
C ASN A 86 -2.60 -2.69 -16.77
N LEU A 87 -2.09 -1.58 -16.24
CA LEU A 87 -1.70 -0.46 -17.09
C LEU A 87 -0.50 -0.94 -17.90
N GLU A 88 -0.60 -0.85 -19.23
CA GLU A 88 0.57 -1.00 -20.10
C GLU A 88 1.48 0.19 -19.81
N ILE A 89 2.48 -0.05 -18.97
CA ILE A 89 3.50 0.95 -18.64
C ILE A 89 4.46 0.95 -19.83
N SER A 90 4.45 2.04 -20.59
CA SER A 90 5.51 2.32 -21.57
C SER A 90 6.83 2.47 -20.79
N SER A 91 7.63 1.41 -20.74
CA SER A 91 8.92 1.38 -20.04
C SER A 91 10.06 2.01 -20.84
N ASP A 92 9.78 2.55 -22.02
CA ASP A 92 10.81 2.97 -22.98
C ASP A 92 11.13 4.46 -22.84
N HIS A 93 11.80 4.79 -21.73
CA HIS A 93 12.39 6.11 -21.50
C HIS A 93 13.88 5.94 -21.23
N ASP A 94 14.65 5.77 -22.30
CA ASP A 94 16.13 5.67 -22.31
C ASP A 94 16.83 6.86 -21.63
N GLU A 95 16.13 7.96 -21.40
CA GLU A 95 16.64 9.18 -20.74
C GLU A 95 16.11 9.40 -19.31
N SER A 96 15.54 8.36 -18.69
CA SER A 96 15.00 8.47 -17.32
C SER A 96 16.11 8.70 -16.28
N GLN A 97 15.82 9.54 -15.30
CA GLN A 97 16.68 9.84 -14.15
C GLN A 97 15.92 9.61 -12.86
N VAL A 98 16.63 9.15 -11.82
CA VAL A 98 16.05 8.94 -10.49
C VAL A 98 16.30 10.16 -9.62
N PHE A 99 15.23 10.71 -9.05
CA PHE A 99 15.28 11.73 -8.01
C PHE A 99 15.00 11.05 -6.65
N GLU A 100 16.04 10.83 -5.86
CA GLU A 100 15.95 10.13 -4.58
C GLU A 100 15.72 11.11 -3.42
N ILE A 101 14.68 10.86 -2.60
CA ILE A 101 14.47 11.52 -1.32
C ILE A 101 14.84 10.52 -0.23
N LYS A 102 16.08 10.63 0.26
CA LYS A 102 16.65 9.64 1.18
C LYS A 102 16.72 10.19 2.60
N LEU A 103 16.08 9.48 3.52
CA LEU A 103 16.33 9.67 4.95
C LEU A 103 17.55 8.88 5.37
N HIS A 104 18.57 9.60 5.86
CA HIS A 104 19.72 8.97 6.48
C HIS A 104 19.36 8.43 7.86
N LYS A 105 20.15 7.47 8.36
CA LYS A 105 19.90 6.78 9.64
C LYS A 105 19.51 7.76 10.75
N LYS A 106 18.27 7.64 11.22
CA LYS A 106 17.68 8.50 12.24
C LYS A 106 17.08 7.66 13.36
N ILE A 107 17.27 8.13 14.59
CA ILE A 107 16.61 7.57 15.76
C ILE A 107 15.40 8.45 16.03
N ILE A 108 14.21 7.91 15.82
CA ILE A 108 12.95 8.63 16.00
C ILE A 108 12.38 8.23 17.36
N PRO A 109 12.21 9.17 18.31
CA PRO A 109 11.67 8.83 19.62
C PRO A 109 10.21 8.39 19.51
N ILE A 110 9.84 7.29 20.18
CA ILE A 110 8.52 6.63 20.16
C ILE A 110 7.35 7.59 20.42
N LYS A 111 7.57 8.61 21.26
CA LYS A 111 6.55 9.62 21.58
C LYS A 111 6.11 10.46 20.38
N HIS A 112 6.87 10.44 19.28
CA HIS A 112 6.51 11.13 18.07
C HIS A 112 5.77 10.14 17.17
N HIS A 113 4.46 10.28 17.08
CA HIS A 113 3.63 9.58 16.12
C HIS A 113 3.91 10.00 14.67
N GLN A 114 4.67 11.09 14.48
CA GLN A 114 5.03 11.64 13.18
C GLN A 114 6.48 12.13 13.16
N TYR A 115 7.13 12.06 12.00
CA TYR A 115 8.46 12.63 11.77
C TYR A 115 8.50 13.40 10.46
N CYS A 116 9.04 14.63 10.49
CA CYS A 116 9.08 15.50 9.33
C CYS A 116 10.48 16.01 8.99
N GLN A 117 10.83 15.97 7.71
CA GLN A 117 12.10 16.47 7.21
C GLN A 117 11.91 17.20 5.88
N ALA A 118 12.44 18.42 5.79
CA ALA A 118 12.51 19.23 4.60
C ALA A 118 13.74 18.92 3.75
N PHE A 119 13.55 18.81 2.44
CA PHE A 119 14.56 18.59 1.42
C PHE A 119 14.50 19.73 0.41
N GLN A 120 15.65 20.31 0.08
CA GLN A 120 15.74 21.30 -0.98
C GLN A 120 15.80 20.60 -2.34
N ILE A 121 14.96 21.04 -3.28
CA ILE A 121 15.07 20.59 -4.67
C ILE A 121 16.34 21.21 -5.27
N PRO A 122 17.18 20.44 -6.00
CA PRO A 122 18.38 20.97 -6.62
C PRO A 122 18.04 22.17 -7.51
N LYS A 123 18.67 23.32 -7.24
CA LYS A 123 18.39 24.59 -7.97
C LYS A 123 18.68 24.50 -9.46
N ASN A 124 19.52 23.56 -9.87
CA ASN A 124 19.90 23.29 -11.26
C ASN A 124 19.05 22.19 -11.92
N LEU A 125 18.05 21.63 -11.23
CA LEU A 125 17.16 20.65 -11.82
C LEU A 125 16.26 21.35 -12.84
N SER A 126 16.56 21.19 -14.13
CA SER A 126 15.70 21.67 -15.21
C SER A 126 14.30 21.08 -15.08
N LYS A 127 13.29 21.73 -15.67
CA LYS A 127 11.93 21.19 -15.76
C LYS A 127 11.92 19.75 -16.28
N LYS A 128 11.40 18.83 -15.48
CA LYS A 128 11.19 17.42 -15.80
C LYS A 128 9.77 17.01 -15.37
N HIS A 129 9.37 15.80 -15.76
CA HIS A 129 8.12 15.20 -15.31
C HIS A 129 8.41 13.83 -14.70
N ILE A 130 7.90 13.59 -13.50
CA ILE A 130 7.91 12.30 -12.83
C ILE A 130 6.81 11.46 -13.49
N TYR A 131 7.21 10.39 -14.17
CA TYR A 131 6.29 9.43 -14.78
C TYR A 131 6.08 8.19 -13.90
N GLN A 132 6.88 8.03 -12.85
CA GLN A 132 6.80 6.91 -11.92
C GLN A 132 7.42 7.30 -10.58
N TRP A 133 6.84 6.83 -9.48
CA TRP A 133 7.44 6.91 -8.16
C TRP A 133 7.42 5.54 -7.48
N SER A 134 8.33 5.35 -6.54
CA SER A 134 8.36 4.18 -5.68
C SER A 134 8.72 4.57 -4.25
N THR A 135 8.17 3.83 -3.31
CA THR A 135 8.45 3.90 -1.88
C THR A 135 9.29 2.70 -1.50
N GLU A 136 10.37 2.97 -0.76
CA GLU A 136 11.18 1.95 -0.11
C GLU A 136 10.98 2.06 1.39
N LEU A 137 10.61 0.95 2.02
CA LEU A 137 10.39 0.85 3.45
C LEU A 137 11.64 0.25 4.12
N PRO A 138 11.85 0.53 5.41
CA PRO A 138 13.02 0.01 6.12
C PRO A 138 12.94 -1.51 6.24
N GLU A 139 14.04 -2.21 6.01
CA GLU A 139 14.07 -3.68 6.17
C GLU A 139 13.81 -4.11 7.61
N SER A 140 14.26 -3.32 8.58
CA SER A 140 14.21 -3.70 10.00
C SER A 140 12.77 -3.80 10.52
N ASP A 141 11.92 -2.84 10.15
CA ASP A 141 10.54 -2.72 10.66
C ASP A 141 9.61 -2.05 9.61
N PRO A 142 9.36 -2.69 8.45
CA PRO A 142 8.59 -2.07 7.37
C PRO A 142 7.12 -1.80 7.77
N HIS A 143 6.61 -2.52 8.77
CA HIS A 143 5.23 -2.39 9.24
C HIS A 143 5.02 -1.21 10.20
N LEU A 144 6.09 -0.52 10.62
CA LEU A 144 5.97 0.58 11.60
C LEU A 144 5.38 1.85 10.98
N ILE A 145 5.60 2.06 9.69
CA ILE A 145 5.18 3.26 8.98
C ILE A 145 3.75 3.04 8.49
N SER A 146 2.82 3.85 8.99
CA SER A 146 1.41 3.80 8.60
C SER A 146 1.16 4.61 7.33
N SER A 147 1.83 5.76 7.19
CA SER A 147 1.74 6.59 6.00
C SER A 147 3.03 7.38 5.73
N ILE A 148 3.22 7.74 4.46
CA ILE A 148 4.28 8.61 3.96
C ILE A 148 3.63 9.67 3.09
N LYS A 149 3.88 10.94 3.38
CA LYS A 149 3.36 12.06 2.61
C LYS A 149 4.51 12.98 2.22
N LEU A 150 4.47 13.49 1.00
CA LEU A 150 5.39 14.49 0.50
C LEU A 150 4.62 15.78 0.24
N TYR A 151 4.99 16.83 0.94
CA TYR A 151 4.41 18.15 0.80
C TYR A 151 5.32 19.06 0.00
N GLU A 152 4.72 19.88 -0.85
CA GLU A 152 5.41 20.85 -1.69
C GLU A 152 5.40 22.21 -1.01
N CYS A 153 6.58 22.78 -0.86
CA CYS A 153 6.77 24.06 -0.20
C CYS A 153 7.38 25.07 -1.16
N SER A 154 6.83 26.29 -1.14
CA SER A 154 7.25 27.41 -2.00
C SER A 154 8.75 27.72 -1.89
N HIS A 155 9.27 28.49 -2.85
CA HIS A 155 10.66 28.97 -2.85
C HIS A 155 11.01 29.85 -1.64
N ASP A 156 10.01 30.43 -0.97
CA ASP A 156 10.20 31.25 0.23
C ASP A 156 10.46 30.39 1.48
N TYR A 157 10.20 29.08 1.40
CA TYR A 157 10.61 28.15 2.45
C TYR A 157 12.14 28.09 2.48
N SER A 158 12.76 28.36 3.64
CA SER A 158 14.21 28.61 3.70
C SER A 158 14.99 27.56 4.46
N TYR A 159 14.37 26.47 4.89
CA TYR A 159 14.98 25.50 5.79
C TYR A 159 15.01 24.09 5.20
N ALA A 160 16.18 23.45 5.25
CA ALA A 160 16.32 22.02 4.96
C ALA A 160 16.79 21.31 6.23
N GLY A 161 16.22 20.14 6.52
CA GLY A 161 16.46 19.41 7.75
C GLY A 161 15.17 19.07 8.50
N GLU A 162 15.32 18.67 9.76
CA GLU A 162 14.20 18.24 10.60
C GLU A 162 13.30 19.43 10.99
N VAL A 163 11.99 19.26 10.78
CA VAL A 163 10.98 20.31 10.93
C VAL A 163 9.81 19.79 11.75
N ASP A 164 9.03 20.70 12.32
CA ASP A 164 7.77 20.33 12.97
C ASP A 164 6.77 19.77 11.96
N CYS A 165 6.09 18.69 12.34
CA CYS A 165 5.01 18.11 11.56
C CYS A 165 3.69 18.87 11.68
N ASP A 166 3.61 19.89 12.54
CA ASP A 166 2.46 20.78 12.58
C ASP A 166 2.39 21.67 11.32
N PHE A 167 1.77 21.12 10.28
CA PHE A 167 1.55 21.84 9.03
C PHE A 167 0.56 23.01 9.17
N SER A 168 -0.18 23.14 10.28
CA SER A 168 -1.01 24.33 10.48
C SER A 168 -0.16 25.61 10.51
N LEU A 169 1.06 25.51 11.05
CA LEU A 169 2.07 26.58 11.10
C LEU A 169 2.80 26.77 9.76
N ASN A 170 2.92 25.70 8.96
CA ASN A 170 3.63 25.70 7.68
C ASN A 170 2.72 25.85 6.44
N THR A 171 1.39 25.88 6.61
CA THR A 171 0.41 25.99 5.50
C THR A 171 0.64 27.20 4.60
N ALA A 172 1.21 28.28 5.15
CA ALA A 172 1.56 29.48 4.39
C ALA A 172 2.59 29.21 3.28
N PHE A 173 3.47 28.22 3.46
CA PHE A 173 4.52 27.88 2.51
C PHE A 173 4.32 26.52 1.85
N CYS A 174 3.74 25.56 2.58
CA CYS A 174 3.54 24.18 2.16
C CYS A 174 2.04 23.90 2.05
N SER A 175 1.51 23.91 0.83
CA SER A 175 0.04 23.88 0.60
C SER A 175 -0.45 22.71 -0.24
N ARG A 176 0.46 21.93 -0.84
CA ARG A 176 0.11 20.80 -1.72
C ARG A 176 0.82 19.53 -1.26
N SER A 177 0.15 18.39 -1.43
CA SER A 177 0.77 17.07 -1.31
C SER A 177 0.93 16.47 -2.70
N SER A 178 2.16 16.07 -3.03
CA SER A 178 2.50 15.52 -4.35
C SER A 178 2.48 14.00 -4.37
N ILE A 179 2.94 13.36 -3.30
CA ILE A 179 2.98 11.91 -3.14
C ILE A 179 2.37 11.53 -1.80
N GLY A 180 1.52 10.52 -1.80
CA GLY A 180 0.95 9.91 -0.62
C GLY A 180 1.00 8.40 -0.72
N TRP A 181 1.50 7.75 0.32
CA TRP A 181 1.50 6.32 0.49
C TRP A 181 0.91 5.97 1.86
N ASN A 182 0.06 4.96 1.91
CA ASN A 182 -0.46 4.40 3.16
C ASN A 182 -0.24 2.89 3.18
N LEU A 183 -0.18 2.31 4.38
CA LEU A 183 -0.10 0.87 4.56
C LEU A 183 -1.15 0.14 3.69
N GLY A 184 -0.70 -0.85 2.91
CA GLY A 184 -1.53 -1.59 1.96
C GLY A 184 -1.59 -0.99 0.54
N SER A 185 -1.04 0.21 0.32
CA SER A 185 -0.90 0.80 -1.01
C SER A 185 0.25 0.17 -1.80
N GLU A 186 0.21 0.27 -3.13
CA GLU A 186 1.30 -0.19 -3.99
C GLU A 186 2.61 0.54 -3.67
N MET A 187 3.72 -0.21 -3.65
CA MET A 187 5.08 0.34 -3.45
C MET A 187 5.56 1.17 -4.63
N LYS A 188 4.98 0.97 -5.81
CA LYS A 188 5.44 1.56 -7.06
C LYS A 188 4.23 1.89 -7.92
N VAL A 189 4.12 3.15 -8.32
CA VAL A 189 3.02 3.64 -9.15
C VAL A 189 3.59 4.34 -10.37
N SER A 190 3.06 4.01 -11.55
CA SER A 190 3.40 4.64 -12.82
C SER A 190 2.22 5.45 -13.32
N PHE A 191 2.49 6.64 -13.85
CA PHE A 191 1.51 7.44 -14.56
C PHE A 191 1.23 6.86 -15.96
N PRO A 192 0.06 7.17 -16.56
CA PRO A 192 -0.17 6.92 -17.98
C PRO A 192 0.90 7.56 -18.87
N ALA A 193 1.10 7.03 -20.08
CA ALA A 193 2.21 7.41 -20.96
C ALA A 193 2.22 8.91 -21.37
N ASP A 194 1.07 9.56 -21.36
CA ASP A 194 0.87 10.97 -21.72
C ASP A 194 0.80 11.91 -20.50
N ILE A 195 1.01 11.38 -19.29
CA ILE A 195 0.90 12.12 -18.03
C ILE A 195 2.21 12.03 -17.27
N GLY A 196 2.63 13.16 -16.71
CA GLY A 196 3.71 13.19 -15.74
C GLY A 196 3.57 14.37 -14.79
N TYR A 197 4.10 14.19 -13.58
CA TYR A 197 4.04 15.20 -12.53
C TYR A 197 5.24 16.16 -12.67
N PRO A 198 5.04 17.47 -12.89
CA PRO A 198 6.14 18.40 -13.12
C PRO A 198 7.07 18.49 -11.91
N ILE A 199 8.37 18.72 -12.11
CA ILE A 199 9.36 19.03 -11.05
C ILE A 199 10.53 19.85 -11.63
N GLY A 200 11.17 20.69 -10.81
CA GLY A 200 12.37 21.44 -11.18
C GLY A 200 12.09 22.90 -11.51
N THR A 201 12.90 23.51 -12.38
CA THR A 201 12.68 24.90 -12.82
C THR A 201 11.27 25.05 -13.41
N ASP A 202 10.59 26.16 -13.11
CA ASP A 202 9.18 26.48 -13.47
C ASP A 202 8.09 25.94 -12.53
N THR A 203 8.43 25.25 -11.44
CA THR A 203 7.45 24.94 -10.38
C THR A 203 7.37 26.06 -9.34
N ASP A 204 6.21 26.20 -8.70
CA ASP A 204 5.96 27.17 -7.62
C ASP A 204 6.60 26.75 -6.28
N TYR A 205 7.16 25.54 -6.21
CA TYR A 205 7.84 24.99 -5.04
C TYR A 205 9.34 24.76 -5.28
N GLY A 206 10.13 24.90 -4.21
CA GLY A 206 11.57 24.68 -4.17
C GLY A 206 12.02 23.70 -3.09
N PHE A 207 11.08 23.27 -2.24
CA PHE A 207 11.33 22.34 -1.14
C PHE A 207 10.24 21.27 -1.09
N LEU A 208 10.63 20.11 -0.57
CA LEU A 208 9.75 18.98 -0.32
C LEU A 208 9.84 18.62 1.17
N VAL A 209 8.72 18.56 1.86
CA VAL A 209 8.67 18.09 3.25
C VAL A 209 8.11 16.68 3.27
N LEU A 210 8.96 15.73 3.64
CA LEU A 210 8.58 14.37 3.93
C LEU A 210 7.93 14.32 5.32
N ASN A 211 6.75 13.74 5.42
CA ASN A 211 6.08 13.40 6.67
C ASN A 211 5.91 11.88 6.72
N LEU A 212 6.47 11.27 7.74
CA LEU A 212 6.26 9.87 8.10
C LEU A 212 5.31 9.79 9.28
N GLU A 213 4.23 9.03 9.15
CA GLU A 213 3.35 8.69 10.26
C GLU A 213 3.65 7.26 10.71
N PHE A 214 3.70 7.05 12.01
CA PHE A 214 3.96 5.75 12.62
C PHE A 214 2.67 5.15 13.17
N ILE A 215 2.59 3.82 13.18
CA ILE A 215 1.54 3.12 13.91
C ILE A 215 1.74 3.40 15.40
N ASP A 216 0.65 3.73 16.09
CA ASP A 216 0.69 3.94 17.54
C ASP A 216 0.99 2.62 18.27
N LEU A 217 2.15 2.55 18.90
CA LEU A 217 2.61 1.40 19.67
C LEU A 217 2.50 1.70 21.16
N GLU A 218 1.29 1.92 21.67
CA GLU A 218 1.04 2.23 23.10
C GLU A 218 1.51 1.15 24.11
N GLN A 219 2.25 0.10 23.73
CA GLN A 219 2.75 -0.94 24.65
C GLN A 219 4.19 -1.42 24.44
N SER A 220 5.09 -0.61 23.86
CA SER A 220 6.50 -1.02 23.72
C SER A 220 7.46 0.08 24.22
N SER A 221 8.06 -0.13 25.38
CA SER A 221 9.07 0.74 26.00
C SER A 221 10.47 0.62 25.37
N SER A 222 10.56 0.34 24.07
CA SER A 222 11.82 0.06 23.36
C SER A 222 12.19 1.15 22.37
N LYS A 223 13.42 1.68 22.44
CA LYS A 223 13.97 2.57 21.41
C LYS A 223 13.95 1.86 20.05
N ILE A 224 13.29 2.47 19.07
CA ILE A 224 13.16 1.89 17.73
C ILE A 224 14.30 2.43 16.86
N LEU A 225 15.02 1.52 16.20
CA LEU A 225 16.10 1.82 15.26
C LEU A 225 15.61 1.44 13.88
N ILE A 226 15.40 2.43 13.02
CA ILE A 226 14.95 2.21 11.64
C ILE A 226 16.19 2.25 10.73
N ASP A 227 16.45 1.15 10.02
CA ASP A 227 17.50 1.09 8.98
C ASP A 227 16.86 1.09 7.58
N LEU A 228 17.11 2.16 6.81
CA LEU A 228 16.55 2.41 5.48
C LEU A 228 17.59 2.22 4.35
N ASN A 229 18.77 1.64 4.65
CA ASN A 229 19.91 1.60 3.74
C ASN A 229 20.35 0.19 3.32
N LYS A 230 19.47 -0.80 3.39
CA LYS A 230 19.72 -2.13 2.84
C LYS A 230 18.57 -2.55 1.96
#